data_AF-A0A3S3NR03-F1
#
_entry.id   AF-A0A3S3NR03-F1
#
_cell.length_a   1.000
_cell.length_b   1.000
_cell.length_c   1.000
_cell.angle_alpha   90.00
_cell.angle_beta   90.00
_cell.angle_gamma   90.00
#
_symmetry.space_group_name_H-M   'P 1'
#
loop_
_entity.id
_entity.type
_entity.pdbx_description
1 polymer ?
#
loop_
_entity_poly.entity_id
_entity_poly.type
_entity_poly.pdbx_seq_one_letter_code
_entity_poly.pdbx_strand_id
1 'polypeptide(L)'
;MASMNITTNVVAISLSNELCGPKQNAGSLELHSYSWYSGNLDGACGKYVKDVMRAGGFLLDQGWPLFISEFGADGWGTNANDNNFLNCFFGLAAERDLEWAPWAFQGSYYLRRKVGTDEVYGLLDSSWGQLRNASFLQRLSTIQPPSQDVLLIKS
;
A
#
# COMPACT_ATOMS: atom_id res chain seq x y z
N MET A 1 -32.98 -21.21 8.77
CA MET A 1 -32.41 -19.90 8.40
C MET A 1 -30.90 -20.04 8.50
N ALA A 2 -30.19 -20.21 7.38
CA ALA A 2 -28.74 -20.32 7.38
C ALA A 2 -28.19 -18.90 7.54
N SER A 3 -27.51 -18.64 8.67
CA SER A 3 -26.72 -17.42 8.84
C SER A 3 -25.58 -17.47 7.82
N MET A 4 -25.62 -16.60 6.81
CA MET A 4 -24.45 -16.33 6.00
C MET A 4 -23.46 -15.57 6.88
N ASN A 5 -22.50 -16.29 7.46
CA ASN A 5 -21.29 -15.68 8.01
C ASN A 5 -20.51 -15.11 6.83
N ILE A 6 -20.74 -13.84 6.50
CA ILE A 6 -19.85 -13.09 5.63
C ILE A 6 -18.60 -12.82 6.47
N THR A 7 -17.61 -13.71 6.41
CA THR A 7 -16.24 -13.31 6.71
C THR A 7 -15.78 -12.45 5.54
N THR A 8 -16.06 -11.15 5.62
CA THR A 8 -15.40 -10.16 4.76
C THR A 8 -13.91 -10.24 5.06
N ASN A 9 -13.15 -10.90 4.19
CA ASN A 9 -11.70 -10.79 4.21
C ASN A 9 -11.39 -9.38 3.72
N VAL A 10 -10.75 -8.57 4.56
CA VAL A 10 -10.22 -7.27 4.15
C VAL A 10 -9.05 -7.55 3.21
N VAL A 11 -9.28 -7.35 1.91
CA VAL A 11 -8.28 -7.59 0.87
C VAL A 11 -7.30 -6.40 0.75
N ALA A 12 -7.77 -5.19 1.03
CA ALA A 12 -6.97 -3.98 1.07
C ALA A 12 -7.49 -3.02 2.16
N ILE A 13 -6.60 -2.24 2.75
CA ILE A 13 -6.93 -1.20 3.74
C ILE A 13 -6.45 0.14 3.20
N SER A 14 -7.35 1.12 3.07
CA SER A 14 -6.92 2.50 2.77
C SER A 14 -6.49 3.17 4.05
N LEU A 15 -5.27 3.71 4.05
CA LEU A 15 -4.69 4.44 5.20
C LEU A 15 -4.44 5.93 4.88
N SER A 16 -4.60 6.33 3.62
CA SER A 16 -4.80 7.73 3.21
C SER A 16 -6.29 7.94 2.97
N ASN A 17 -6.88 9.02 3.52
CA ASN A 17 -8.33 9.24 3.46
C ASN A 17 -8.74 10.66 3.06
N GLU A 18 -7.86 11.41 2.41
CA GLU A 18 -8.19 12.73 1.87
C GLU A 18 -7.77 12.78 0.41
N LEU A 19 -8.75 12.70 -0.50
CA LEU A 19 -8.50 12.98 -1.92
C LEU A 19 -8.22 14.48 -2.06
N CYS A 20 -6.96 14.82 -2.32
CA CYS A 20 -6.53 16.21 -2.42
C CYS A 20 -6.60 16.69 -3.88
N GLY A 21 -7.18 17.88 -4.09
CA GLY A 21 -7.09 18.58 -5.37
C GLY A 21 -8.43 18.98 -6.01
N PRO A 22 -8.41 19.90 -6.99
CA PRO A 22 -9.61 20.59 -7.48
C PRO A 22 -10.68 19.68 -8.09
N LYS A 23 -10.37 18.41 -8.40
CA LYS A 23 -11.31 17.44 -8.99
C LYS A 23 -11.58 16.21 -8.12
N GLN A 24 -11.35 16.28 -6.82
CA GLN A 24 -11.61 15.20 -5.85
C GLN A 24 -13.03 14.57 -5.93
N ASN A 25 -14.04 15.32 -6.41
CA ASN A 25 -15.43 14.84 -6.53
C ASN A 25 -15.77 14.25 -7.91
N ALA A 26 -14.83 14.23 -8.85
CA ALA A 26 -15.09 13.85 -10.25
C ALA A 26 -14.68 12.40 -10.58
N GLY A 27 -14.03 11.71 -9.64
CA GLY A 27 -13.50 10.34 -9.79
C GLY A 27 -11.98 10.27 -9.59
N SER A 28 -11.43 9.05 -9.54
CA SER A 28 -9.98 8.79 -9.45
C SER A 28 -9.57 7.69 -10.43
N LEU A 29 -8.29 7.70 -10.84
CA LEU A 29 -7.69 6.52 -11.47
C LEU A 29 -7.10 5.65 -10.37
N GLU A 30 -7.31 4.35 -10.53
CA GLU A 30 -6.86 3.30 -9.63
C GLU A 30 -5.69 2.56 -10.28
N LEU A 31 -4.57 2.41 -9.56
CA LEU A 31 -3.41 1.64 -10.00
C LEU A 31 -2.93 0.65 -8.93
N HIS A 32 -2.41 -0.48 -9.39
CA HIS A 32 -1.62 -1.40 -8.57
C HIS A 32 -0.13 -1.14 -8.85
N SER A 33 0.68 -1.02 -7.81
CA SER A 33 2.09 -0.64 -7.91
C SER A 33 3.02 -1.67 -7.28
N TYR A 34 3.78 -2.37 -8.12
CA TYR A 34 4.81 -3.32 -7.72
C TYR A 34 5.99 -3.22 -8.67
N SER A 35 7.21 -3.31 -8.16
CA SER A 35 8.41 -3.30 -9.01
C SER A 35 9.55 -4.12 -8.39
N TRP A 36 10.29 -4.79 -9.27
CA TRP A 36 11.46 -5.60 -8.94
C TRP A 36 12.70 -5.13 -9.70
N TYR A 37 12.83 -3.82 -9.95
CA TYR A 37 14.02 -3.28 -10.61
C TYR A 37 15.28 -3.58 -9.80
N SER A 38 16.19 -4.33 -10.43
CA SER A 38 17.52 -4.61 -9.91
C SER A 38 18.49 -3.49 -10.28
N GLY A 39 19.48 -3.23 -9.43
CA GLY A 39 20.54 -2.27 -9.69
C GLY A 39 20.77 -1.35 -8.50
N ASN A 40 21.45 -0.23 -8.72
CA ASN A 40 21.56 0.81 -7.69
C ASN A 40 20.19 1.47 -7.46
N LEU A 41 20.02 2.04 -6.26
CA LEU A 41 18.75 2.62 -5.81
C LEU A 41 18.26 3.73 -6.76
N ASP A 42 19.16 4.64 -7.16
CA ASP A 42 18.79 5.81 -7.97
C ASP A 42 18.24 5.40 -9.34
N GLY A 43 18.89 4.45 -10.02
CA GLY A 43 18.45 3.94 -11.31
C GLY A 43 17.12 3.18 -11.21
N ALA A 44 16.96 2.35 -10.17
CA ALA A 44 15.73 1.63 -9.91
C ALA A 44 14.56 2.59 -9.60
N CYS A 45 14.78 3.59 -8.74
CA CYS A 45 13.78 4.61 -8.42
C CYS A 45 13.42 5.46 -9.63
N GLY A 46 14.41 5.92 -10.40
CA GLY A 46 14.16 6.73 -11.59
C GLY A 46 13.30 6.00 -12.62
N LYS A 47 13.54 4.69 -12.81
CA LYS A 47 12.71 3.88 -13.69
C LYS A 47 11.29 3.70 -13.14
N TYR A 48 11.17 3.37 -11.85
CA TYR A 48 9.89 3.20 -11.17
C TYR A 48 9.02 4.45 -11.26
N VAL A 49 9.54 5.61 -10.86
CA VAL A 49 8.83 6.89 -10.90
C VAL A 49 8.37 7.20 -12.33
N LYS A 50 9.25 7.01 -13.33
CA LYS A 50 8.91 7.23 -14.73
C LYS A 50 7.73 6.37 -15.18
N ASP A 51 7.68 5.11 -14.77
CA ASP A 51 6.61 4.19 -15.17
C ASP A 51 5.27 4.56 -14.52
N VAL A 52 5.24 4.90 -13.22
CA VAL A 52 4.02 5.37 -12.52
C VAL A 52 3.52 6.68 -13.13
N MET A 53 4.43 7.63 -13.36
CA MET A 53 4.07 8.92 -13.93
C MET A 53 3.54 8.81 -15.36
N ARG A 54 4.06 7.86 -16.14
CA ARG A 54 3.54 7.54 -17.47
C ARG A 54 2.16 6.88 -17.42
N ALA A 55 1.90 6.04 -16.43
CA ALA A 55 0.65 5.29 -16.31
C ALA A 55 -0.52 6.17 -15.84
N GLY A 56 -0.31 7.03 -14.84
CA GLY A 56 -1.37 7.84 -14.25
C GLY A 56 -0.97 9.24 -13.82
N GLY A 57 0.33 9.56 -13.75
CA GLY A 57 0.78 10.84 -13.22
C GLY A 57 0.34 12.08 -14.00
N PHE A 58 0.01 11.95 -15.28
CA PHE A 58 -0.57 13.03 -16.08
C PHE A 58 -1.92 13.54 -15.53
N LEU A 59 -2.63 12.74 -14.74
CA LEU A 59 -3.89 13.11 -14.09
C LEU A 59 -3.65 14.10 -12.95
N LEU A 60 -2.58 13.89 -12.18
CA LEU A 60 -2.17 14.80 -11.11
C LEU A 60 -1.90 16.21 -11.67
N ASP A 61 -1.22 16.28 -12.81
CA ASP A 61 -0.94 17.56 -13.50
C ASP A 61 -2.23 18.24 -14.00
N GLN A 62 -3.32 17.48 -14.14
CA GLN A 62 -4.66 17.97 -14.49
C GLN A 62 -5.55 18.21 -13.26
N GLY A 63 -5.03 18.05 -12.04
CA GLY A 63 -5.72 18.25 -10.77
C GLY A 63 -6.67 17.12 -10.37
N TRP A 64 -6.52 15.93 -10.97
CA TRP A 64 -7.24 14.72 -10.59
C TRP A 64 -6.43 13.91 -9.58
N PRO A 65 -7.08 13.31 -8.56
CA PRO A 65 -6.40 12.41 -7.64
C PRO A 65 -5.96 11.11 -8.33
N LEU A 66 -4.91 10.50 -7.80
CA LEU A 66 -4.38 9.21 -8.27
C LEU A 66 -4.27 8.26 -7.08
N PHE A 67 -5.12 7.23 -7.08
CA PHE A 67 -5.19 6.26 -6.00
C PHE A 67 -4.41 5.00 -6.37
N ILE A 68 -3.37 4.68 -5.59
CA ILE A 68 -2.67 3.41 -5.67
C ILE A 68 -3.37 2.41 -4.73
N SER A 69 -4.31 1.62 -5.24
CA SER A 69 -5.13 0.75 -4.37
C SER A 69 -4.37 -0.46 -3.83
N GLU A 70 -3.24 -0.79 -4.45
CA GLU A 70 -2.40 -1.91 -4.03
C GLU A 70 -0.92 -1.56 -4.20
N PHE A 71 -0.16 -1.68 -3.12
CA PHE A 71 1.30 -1.75 -3.15
C PHE A 71 1.76 -2.56 -1.95
N GLY A 72 2.96 -3.12 -2.02
CA GLY A 72 3.49 -3.90 -0.91
C GLY A 72 4.84 -4.51 -1.25
N ALA A 73 5.40 -5.18 -0.25
CA ALA A 73 6.70 -5.81 -0.31
C ALA A 73 6.69 -7.02 0.63
N ASP A 74 7.64 -7.91 0.44
CA ASP A 74 7.83 -9.01 1.36
C ASP A 74 8.04 -8.50 2.79
N GLY A 75 7.15 -8.92 3.70
CA GLY A 75 7.08 -8.41 5.07
C GLY A 75 8.25 -8.84 5.95
N TRP A 76 9.07 -9.82 5.53
CA TRP A 76 10.31 -10.14 6.23
C TRP A 76 11.35 -9.03 6.10
N GLY A 77 11.22 -8.16 5.10
CA GLY A 77 12.07 -6.98 4.92
C GLY A 77 13.53 -7.30 4.59
N THR A 78 13.83 -8.53 4.19
CA THR A 78 15.19 -8.97 3.85
C THR A 78 15.52 -8.81 2.36
N ASN A 79 14.50 -8.63 1.51
CA ASN A 79 14.66 -8.44 0.08
C ASN A 79 15.07 -6.99 -0.24
N ALA A 80 16.30 -6.82 -0.73
CA ALA A 80 16.85 -5.51 -1.07
C ALA A 80 16.07 -4.80 -2.20
N ASN A 81 15.56 -5.53 -3.19
CA ASN A 81 14.80 -4.93 -4.28
C ASN A 81 13.44 -4.42 -3.80
N ASP A 82 12.76 -5.20 -2.96
CA ASP A 82 11.48 -4.80 -2.36
C ASP A 82 11.67 -3.57 -1.45
N ASN A 83 12.74 -3.56 -0.65
CA ASN A 83 13.08 -2.40 0.20
C ASN A 83 13.38 -1.15 -0.62
N ASN A 84 14.12 -1.28 -1.73
CA ASN A 84 14.38 -0.20 -2.67
C ASN A 84 13.07 0.31 -3.29
N PHE A 85 12.22 -0.60 -3.79
CA PHE A 85 10.89 -0.25 -4.31
C PHE A 85 10.08 0.55 -3.29
N LEU A 86 9.98 0.08 -2.04
CA LEU A 86 9.24 0.80 -1.00
C LEU A 86 9.81 2.20 -0.73
N ASN A 87 11.14 2.37 -0.74
CA ASN A 87 11.76 3.68 -0.59
C ASN A 87 11.34 4.63 -1.73
N CYS A 88 11.37 4.13 -2.97
CA CYS A 88 10.94 4.91 -4.12
C CYS A 88 9.44 5.22 -4.08
N PHE A 89 8.62 4.24 -3.68
CA PHE A 89 7.17 4.40 -3.54
C PHE A 89 6.84 5.48 -2.51
N PHE A 90 7.41 5.41 -1.29
CA PHE A 90 7.14 6.40 -0.25
C PHE A 90 7.61 7.80 -0.63
N GLY A 91 8.78 7.91 -1.28
CA GLY A 91 9.25 9.18 -1.81
C GLY A 91 8.28 9.79 -2.83
N LEU A 92 7.84 8.98 -3.80
CA LEU A 92 6.88 9.42 -4.82
C LEU A 92 5.52 9.78 -4.22
N ALA A 93 5.00 8.95 -3.31
CA ALA A 93 3.71 9.18 -2.66
C ALA A 93 3.70 10.48 -1.87
N ALA A 94 4.79 10.77 -1.14
CA ALA A 94 4.93 12.03 -0.40
C ALA A 94 5.13 13.24 -1.33
N GLU A 95 5.92 13.11 -2.41
CA GLU A 95 6.19 14.22 -3.33
C GLU A 95 4.97 14.61 -4.17
N ARG A 96 4.16 13.62 -4.55
CA ARG A 96 3.05 13.78 -5.50
C ARG A 96 1.67 13.73 -4.87
N ASP A 97 1.60 13.63 -3.53
CA ASP A 97 0.37 13.56 -2.76
C ASP A 97 -0.57 12.45 -3.27
N LEU A 98 0.00 11.24 -3.42
CA LEU A 98 -0.77 10.09 -3.90
C LEU A 98 -1.65 9.56 -2.79
N GLU A 99 -2.87 9.15 -3.11
CA GLU A 99 -3.66 8.31 -2.23
C GLU A 99 -3.23 6.85 -2.38
N TRP A 100 -3.25 6.07 -1.29
CA TRP A 100 -2.69 4.72 -1.32
C TRP A 100 -3.32 3.78 -0.30
N ALA A 101 -3.29 2.48 -0.63
CA ALA A 101 -3.71 1.39 0.22
C ALA A 101 -2.70 0.24 0.14
N PRO A 102 -2.07 -0.20 1.26
CA PRO A 102 -1.19 -1.35 1.22
C PRO A 102 -1.97 -2.64 0.99
N TRP A 103 -1.41 -3.47 0.12
CA TRP A 103 -1.70 -4.89 0.05
C TRP A 103 -0.84 -5.61 1.08
N ALA A 104 -1.40 -6.30 2.07
CA ALA A 104 -2.81 -6.40 2.45
C ALA A 104 -2.92 -6.44 3.99
N PHE A 105 -4.11 -6.23 4.56
CA PHE A 105 -4.29 -6.33 6.01
C PHE A 105 -4.09 -7.75 6.56
N GLN A 106 -4.49 -8.76 5.79
CA GLN A 106 -4.51 -10.17 6.18
C GLN A 106 -3.12 -10.72 6.56
N GLY A 107 -3.08 -11.71 7.47
CA GLY A 107 -1.85 -12.42 7.82
C GLY A 107 -1.73 -13.83 7.26
N SER A 108 -2.86 -14.45 6.89
CA SER A 108 -2.87 -15.76 6.25
C SER A 108 -4.15 -16.01 5.45
N TYR A 109 -4.13 -17.02 4.58
CA TYR A 109 -5.26 -17.40 3.74
C TYR A 109 -6.01 -18.62 4.27
N TYR A 110 -7.33 -18.59 4.06
CA TYR A 110 -8.18 -19.77 4.01
C TYR A 110 -8.34 -20.23 2.56
N LEU A 111 -7.49 -21.17 2.12
CA LEU A 111 -7.61 -21.79 0.80
C LEU A 111 -8.46 -23.07 0.90
N ARG A 112 -9.23 -23.40 -0.14
CA ARG A 112 -10.18 -24.53 -0.18
C ARG A 112 -9.64 -25.88 0.35
N ARG A 113 -8.32 -26.08 0.35
CA ARG A 113 -7.64 -27.29 0.84
C ARG A 113 -6.57 -27.03 1.89
N LYS A 114 -6.34 -25.77 2.28
CA LYS A 114 -5.23 -25.39 3.16
C LYS A 114 -5.59 -24.12 3.93
N VAL A 115 -5.71 -24.26 5.25
CA VAL A 115 -5.94 -23.15 6.17
C VAL A 115 -4.61 -22.65 6.70
N GLY A 116 -4.48 -21.34 6.92
CA GLY A 116 -3.30 -20.74 7.53
C GLY A 116 -2.10 -20.70 6.59
N THR A 117 -2.33 -20.57 5.28
CA THR A 117 -1.21 -20.31 4.36
C THR A 117 -0.73 -18.88 4.61
N ASP A 118 0.50 -18.74 5.09
CA ASP A 118 1.08 -17.45 5.47
C ASP A 118 1.03 -16.46 4.29
N GLU A 119 0.48 -15.26 4.53
CA GLU A 119 0.55 -14.14 3.58
C GLU A 119 1.73 -13.27 3.98
N VAL A 120 2.88 -13.50 3.34
CA VAL A 120 4.14 -12.84 3.66
C VAL A 120 4.16 -11.36 3.28
N TYR A 121 3.29 -10.92 2.37
CA TYR A 121 3.09 -9.52 1.99
C TYR A 121 2.08 -8.80 2.90
N GLY A 122 1.50 -9.52 3.87
CA GLY A 122 0.49 -9.01 4.79
C GLY A 122 1.05 -8.10 5.88
N LEU A 123 0.23 -7.15 6.34
CA LEU A 123 0.52 -6.31 7.51
C LEU A 123 0.59 -7.13 8.79
N LEU A 124 -0.27 -8.14 8.92
CA LEU A 124 -0.30 -9.05 10.06
C LEU A 124 0.53 -10.30 9.83
N ASP A 125 0.99 -10.91 10.92
CA ASP A 125 1.56 -12.25 10.87
C ASP A 125 0.45 -13.33 10.76
N SER A 126 0.82 -14.58 10.52
CA SER A 126 -0.15 -15.68 10.41
C SER A 126 -0.98 -15.93 11.68
N SER A 127 -0.58 -15.38 12.83
CA SER A 127 -1.36 -15.45 14.07
C SER A 127 -2.56 -14.49 14.07
N TRP A 128 -2.58 -13.51 13.15
CA TRP A 128 -3.53 -12.40 13.11
C TRP A 128 -3.51 -11.48 14.34
N GLY A 129 -2.56 -11.69 15.25
CA GLY A 129 -2.46 -10.96 16.51
C GLY A 129 -1.33 -9.94 16.57
N GLN A 130 -0.40 -9.95 15.61
CA GLN A 130 0.77 -9.08 15.61
C GLN A 130 1.05 -8.52 14.22
N LEU A 131 1.72 -7.37 14.20
CA LEU A 131 2.27 -6.83 12.97
C LEU A 131 3.47 -7.67 12.53
N ARG A 132 3.51 -8.01 11.23
CA ARG A 132 4.65 -8.70 10.64
C ARG A 132 5.90 -7.83 10.63
N ASN A 133 5.73 -6.53 10.35
CA ASN A 133 6.81 -5.58 10.26
C ASN A 133 6.40 -4.21 10.81
N ALA A 134 6.75 -3.95 12.08
CA ALA A 134 6.44 -2.68 12.72
C ALA A 134 7.11 -1.48 12.02
N SER A 135 8.31 -1.67 11.46
CA SER A 135 9.01 -0.61 10.71
C SER A 135 8.28 -0.24 9.41
N PHE A 136 7.53 -1.15 8.80
CA PHE A 136 6.71 -0.84 7.64
C PHE A 136 5.60 0.16 7.97
N LEU A 137 4.83 -0.09 9.04
CA LEU A 137 3.81 0.88 9.51
C LEU A 137 4.43 2.21 9.93
N GLN A 138 5.61 2.19 10.57
CA GLN A 138 6.29 3.43 10.93
C GLN A 138 6.62 4.26 9.68
N ARG A 139 7.10 3.63 8.60
CA ARG A 139 7.34 4.34 7.33
C ARG A 139 6.05 4.87 6.71
N LEU A 140 4.96 4.10 6.73
CA LEU A 140 3.65 4.58 6.26
C LEU A 140 3.19 5.83 7.01
N SER A 141 3.38 5.88 8.33
CA SER A 141 3.00 7.07 9.12
C SER A 141 3.74 8.34 8.71
N THR A 142 4.91 8.24 8.08
CA THR A 142 5.70 9.41 7.62
C THR A 142 5.11 10.09 6.39
N ILE A 143 4.29 9.37 5.62
CA ILE A 143 3.64 9.86 4.40
C ILE A 143 2.13 10.04 4.57
N GLN A 144 1.61 9.82 5.78
CA GLN A 144 0.23 10.18 6.10
C GLN A 144 0.14 11.70 6.28
N PRO A 145 -0.94 12.34 5.80
CA PRO A 145 -1.22 13.72 6.13
C PRO A 145 -1.27 13.88 7.66
N PRO A 146 -0.96 15.06 8.21
CA PRO A 146 -1.21 15.36 9.62
C PRO A 146 -2.71 15.18 9.90
N SER A 147 -3.07 14.03 10.48
CA SER A 147 -4.47 13.71 10.75
C SER A 147 -5.06 14.75 11.71
N GLN A 148 -6.22 15.32 11.40
CA GLN A 148 -7.03 15.96 12.44
C GLN A 148 -7.63 14.94 13.42
N ASP A 149 -7.56 13.63 13.12
CA ASP A 149 -8.04 12.56 14.02
C ASP A 149 -7.09 11.35 14.06
N VAL A 150 -6.57 11.06 15.26
CA VAL A 150 -5.62 9.98 15.56
C VAL A 150 -6.28 8.61 15.45
N LEU A 151 -5.82 7.77 14.52
CA LEU A 151 -6.09 6.33 14.52
C LEU A 151 -5.11 5.61 15.48
N LEU A 152 -5.55 5.43 16.73
CA LEU A 152 -4.86 4.60 17.71
C LEU A 152 -5.06 3.12 17.35
N ILE A 153 -4.06 2.49 16.72
CA ILE A 153 -3.91 1.04 16.81
C ILE A 153 -3.27 0.76 18.17
N LYS A 154 -4.09 0.43 19.17
CA LYS A 154 -3.61 -0.04 20.47
C LYS A 154 -3.03 -1.45 20.30
N SER A 155 -1.77 -1.59 20.69
CA SER A 155 -1.06 -2.85 20.96
C SER A 155 -1.72 -3.66 22.07
#